data_AF-A0A3C0VMR2-F1
#
_entry.id   AF-A0A3C0VMR2-F1
#
_cell.length_a   1.000
_cell.length_b   1.000
_cell.length_c   1.000
_cell.angle_alpha   90.00
_cell.angle_beta   90.00
_cell.angle_gamma   90.00
#
_symmetry.space_group_name_H-M   'P 1'
#
loop_
_entity.id
_entity.type
_entity.pdbx_description
1 polymer ?
#
loop_
_entity_poly.entity_id
_entity_poly.type
_entity_poly.pdbx_seq_one_letter_code
_entity_poly.pdbx_strand_id
1 'polypeptide(L)'
;MAVSDRVSVRSELSAPSQIPVDDTSDFGSCKPSAVTAGLISLTQNLGLSWFGKRLTYLLRRIGLLMMGECADVTIFGARLRIYPHNNVSEKRVLFATQLFDPAERDALKALAAPGAVFLDIGANVGLYSISVGEAFAAHSETRIVAVEPHPYIYRRLAFNAALNPAYNITA
;
A
#
# COMPACT_ATOMS: atom_id res chain seq x y z
N MET A 1 -25.72 1.50 -41.79
CA MET A 1 -25.18 2.63 -41.01
C MET A 1 -24.23 2.06 -39.97
N ALA A 2 -22.93 2.25 -40.18
CA ALA A 2 -21.89 1.86 -39.23
C ALA A 2 -21.76 2.98 -38.19
N VAL A 3 -21.88 2.65 -36.91
CA VAL A 3 -21.51 3.55 -35.81
C VAL A 3 -20.05 3.26 -35.50
N SER A 4 -19.20 4.10 -36.07
CA SER A 4 -17.76 4.09 -35.91
C SER A 4 -17.37 4.92 -34.68
N ASP A 5 -16.37 4.39 -33.98
CA ASP A 5 -15.36 5.09 -33.19
C ASP A 5 -15.66 5.51 -31.74
N ARG A 6 -15.28 4.56 -30.86
CA ARG A 6 -14.28 4.73 -29.80
C ARG A 6 -14.17 6.15 -29.25
N VAL A 7 -14.89 6.40 -28.15
CA VAL A 7 -14.51 7.43 -27.20
C VAL A 7 -13.08 7.11 -26.73
N SER A 8 -12.13 7.92 -27.19
CA SER A 8 -10.73 7.88 -26.82
C SER A 8 -10.58 8.27 -25.35
N VAL A 9 -10.70 7.31 -24.44
CA VAL A 9 -10.39 7.48 -23.01
C VAL A 9 -8.88 7.75 -22.76
N ARG A 10 -8.05 7.77 -23.82
CA ARG A 10 -6.60 7.94 -23.71
C ARG A 10 -6.12 9.39 -23.63
N SER A 11 -6.97 10.41 -23.79
CA SER A 11 -6.50 11.80 -23.95
C SER A 11 -6.51 12.69 -22.69
N GLU A 12 -6.91 12.20 -21.52
CA GLU A 12 -6.95 13.02 -20.29
C GLU A 12 -5.76 12.81 -19.33
N LEU A 13 -4.70 12.12 -19.76
CA LEU A 13 -3.46 11.96 -18.95
C LEU A 13 -2.41 13.08 -19.22
N SER A 14 -2.79 14.19 -19.84
CA SER A 14 -1.85 15.21 -20.34
C SER A 14 -1.40 16.27 -19.33
N ALA A 15 -1.86 16.22 -18.08
CA ALA A 15 -1.28 17.00 -16.99
C ALA A 15 -0.38 16.09 -16.14
N PRO A 16 0.92 16.41 -15.95
CA PRO A 16 1.74 15.67 -15.00
C PRO A 16 1.08 15.82 -13.63
N SER A 17 0.52 14.73 -13.10
CA SER A 17 -0.02 14.80 -11.75
C SER A 17 1.13 15.08 -10.77
N GLN A 18 0.85 15.86 -9.74
CA GLN A 18 1.78 16.04 -8.62
C GLN A 18 1.96 14.76 -7.79
N ILE A 19 1.34 13.64 -8.16
CA ILE A 19 1.41 12.38 -7.44
C ILE A 19 2.53 11.53 -8.06
N PRO A 20 3.67 11.35 -7.38
CA PRO A 20 4.80 10.60 -7.92
C PRO A 20 4.43 9.12 -8.09
N VAL A 21 4.73 8.51 -9.23
CA VAL A 21 4.48 7.07 -9.45
C VAL A 21 5.63 6.49 -10.23
N ASP A 22 6.17 5.40 -9.73
CA ASP A 22 7.13 4.54 -10.40
C ASP A 22 6.66 3.09 -10.24
N ASP A 23 5.93 2.66 -11.28
CA ASP A 23 5.44 1.29 -11.49
C ASP A 23 6.25 0.58 -12.59
N THR A 24 7.41 1.13 -12.96
CA THR A 24 8.25 0.62 -14.05
C THR A 24 9.58 0.06 -13.55
N SER A 25 10.15 0.60 -12.48
CA SER A 25 11.38 0.09 -11.89
C SER A 25 11.11 -1.11 -11.00
N ASP A 26 12.08 -2.03 -10.96
CA ASP A 26 12.01 -3.22 -10.11
C ASP A 26 11.93 -2.86 -8.63
N PHE A 27 11.29 -3.73 -7.85
CA PHE A 27 11.30 -3.63 -6.39
C PHE A 27 12.73 -3.72 -5.85
N GLY A 28 13.11 -2.77 -5.00
CA GLY A 28 14.47 -2.55 -4.54
C GLY A 28 15.08 -1.25 -5.08
N SER A 29 14.54 -0.70 -6.17
CA SER A 29 15.00 0.59 -6.73
C SER A 29 14.74 1.77 -5.78
N CYS A 30 13.69 1.69 -4.94
CA CYS A 30 13.40 2.65 -3.87
C CYS A 30 13.86 2.15 -2.49
N LYS A 31 14.93 1.35 -2.39
CA LYS A 31 15.36 0.79 -1.09
C LYS A 31 15.72 1.91 -0.09
N PRO A 32 15.15 1.93 1.12
CA PRO A 32 15.50 2.92 2.12
C PRO A 32 16.96 2.78 2.57
N SER A 33 17.59 3.91 2.90
CA SER A 33 18.93 3.91 3.52
C SER A 33 18.92 3.15 4.84
N ALA A 34 20.08 2.67 5.30
CA ALA A 34 20.19 1.97 6.58
C ALA A 34 19.67 2.81 7.76
N VAL A 35 19.89 4.13 7.73
CA VAL A 35 19.41 5.05 8.76
C VAL A 35 17.89 5.17 8.73
N THR A 36 17.30 5.39 7.56
CA THR A 36 15.84 5.49 7.40
C THR A 36 15.16 4.16 7.75
N ALA A 37 15.73 3.03 7.34
CA ALA A 37 15.24 1.70 7.70
C ALA A 37 15.29 1.47 9.21
N GLY A 38 16.36 1.91 9.89
CA GLY A 38 16.48 1.87 11.35
C GLY A 38 15.41 2.73 12.05
N LEU A 39 15.14 3.94 11.54
CA LEU A 39 14.09 4.80 12.06
C LEU A 39 12.69 4.19 11.87
N ILE A 40 12.40 3.65 10.68
CA ILE A 40 11.15 2.94 10.39
C ILE A 40 10.96 1.81 11.40
N SER A 41 11.95 0.92 11.53
CA SER A 41 11.92 -0.20 12.46
C SER A 41 11.73 0.26 13.91
N LEU A 42 12.46 1.28 14.35
CA LEU A 42 12.29 1.84 15.69
C LEU A 42 10.86 2.33 15.91
N THR A 43 10.31 3.12 14.99
CA THR A 43 8.95 3.66 15.13
C THR A 43 7.85 2.60 15.14
N GLN A 44 8.03 1.52 14.38
CA GLN A 44 7.10 0.38 14.34
C GLN A 44 7.11 -0.45 15.63
N ASN A 45 8.21 -0.39 16.39
CA ASN A 45 8.35 -1.11 17.67
C ASN A 45 8.09 -0.22 18.89
N LEU A 46 7.80 1.07 18.71
CA LEU A 46 7.41 1.94 19.82
C LEU A 46 6.02 1.56 20.35
N GLY A 47 5.91 1.47 21.67
CA GLY A 47 4.67 1.16 22.37
C GLY A 47 3.60 2.25 22.20
N LEU A 48 2.34 1.88 22.48
CA LEU A 48 1.17 2.74 22.27
C LEU A 48 0.96 3.80 23.38
N SER A 49 1.92 3.94 24.29
CA SER A 49 1.88 4.95 25.35
C SER A 49 1.90 6.36 24.76
N TRP A 50 1.46 7.35 25.55
CA TRP A 50 1.50 8.75 25.14
C TRP A 50 2.91 9.20 24.73
N PHE A 51 3.92 8.77 25.48
CA PHE A 51 5.32 9.07 25.16
C PHE A 51 5.76 8.36 23.88
N GLY A 52 5.41 7.09 23.70
CA GLY A 52 5.69 6.34 22.48
C GLY A 52 5.09 7.01 21.24
N LYS A 53 3.82 7.43 21.30
CA LYS A 53 3.17 8.19 20.23
C LYS A 53 3.90 9.49 19.89
N ARG A 54 4.29 10.28 20.90
CA ARG A 54 5.07 11.52 20.67
C ARG A 54 6.42 11.24 20.02
N LEU A 55 7.11 10.20 20.48
CA LEU A 55 8.39 9.81 19.91
C LEU A 55 8.24 9.31 18.47
N THR A 56 7.20 8.52 18.17
CA THR A 56 6.86 8.12 16.79
C THR A 56 6.65 9.36 15.91
N TYR A 57 5.91 10.36 16.36
CA TYR A 57 5.70 11.59 15.60
C TYR A 57 7.00 12.36 15.30
N LEU A 58 7.91 12.44 16.29
CA LEU A 58 9.21 13.09 16.14
C LEU A 58 10.11 12.32 15.17
N LEU A 59 10.32 11.02 15.42
CA LEU A 59 11.18 10.16 14.61
C LEU A 59 10.67 10.03 13.18
N ARG A 60 9.35 9.96 12.99
CA ARG A 60 8.73 10.02 11.66
C ARG A 60 9.10 11.29 10.90
N ARG A 61 9.10 12.46 11.55
CA ARG A 61 9.50 13.72 10.88
C ARG A 61 10.95 13.65 10.43
N ILE A 62 11.85 13.12 11.28
CA ILE A 62 13.26 12.94 10.94
C ILE A 62 13.39 11.95 9.77
N GLY A 63 12.72 10.80 9.83
CA GLY A 63 12.75 9.78 8.78
C GLY A 63 12.26 10.32 7.43
N LEU A 64 11.17 11.11 7.43
CA LEU A 64 10.65 11.78 6.23
C LEU A 64 11.65 12.78 5.64
N LEU A 65 12.40 13.53 6.45
CA LEU A 65 13.41 14.47 5.94
C LEU A 65 14.62 13.75 5.31
N MET A 66 14.88 12.51 5.71
CA MET A 66 16.03 11.72 5.28
C MET A 66 15.74 10.76 4.12
N MET A 67 14.50 10.69 3.66
CA MET A 67 14.08 9.76 2.62
C MET A 67 13.79 10.44 1.29
N GLY A 68 13.87 9.64 0.23
CA GLY A 68 13.40 10.05 -1.09
C GLY A 68 11.88 9.93 -1.22
N GLU A 69 11.38 10.12 -2.44
CA GLU A 69 9.95 10.10 -2.76
C GLU A 69 9.24 8.78 -2.39
N CYS A 70 9.94 7.65 -2.53
CA CYS A 70 9.43 6.30 -2.33
C CYS A 70 10.32 5.47 -1.38
N ALA A 71 9.73 4.43 -0.80
CA ALA A 71 10.41 3.40 -0.03
C ALA A 71 9.87 2.01 -0.39
N ASP A 72 10.76 1.11 -0.82
CA ASP A 72 10.48 -0.31 -1.00
C ASP A 72 10.70 -1.04 0.34
N VAL A 73 9.62 -1.59 0.88
CA VAL A 73 9.58 -2.14 2.24
C VAL A 73 8.76 -3.42 2.32
N THR A 74 8.97 -4.20 3.38
CA THR A 74 8.10 -5.31 3.75
C THR A 74 7.19 -4.86 4.89
N ILE A 75 5.89 -4.79 4.64
CA ILE A 75 4.87 -4.44 5.64
C ILE A 75 3.81 -5.55 5.62
N PHE A 76 3.38 -6.02 6.79
CA PHE A 76 2.46 -7.16 6.93
C PHE A 76 2.95 -8.45 6.25
N GLY A 77 4.26 -8.66 6.18
CA GLY A 77 4.85 -9.80 5.47
C GLY A 77 4.89 -9.67 3.94
N ALA A 78 4.38 -8.56 3.39
CA ALA A 78 4.23 -8.34 1.96
C ALA A 78 5.14 -7.23 1.44
N ARG A 79 5.56 -7.33 0.17
CA ARG A 79 6.41 -6.35 -0.50
C ARG A 79 5.58 -5.18 -1.00
N LEU A 80 5.96 -3.96 -0.64
CA LEU A 80 5.20 -2.75 -0.97
C LEU A 80 6.15 -1.61 -1.31
N ARG A 81 5.83 -0.86 -2.37
CA ARG A 81 6.41 0.47 -2.65
C ARG A 81 5.47 1.53 -2.10
N ILE A 82 6.01 2.35 -1.19
CA ILE A 82 5.25 3.33 -0.42
C ILE A 82 5.79 4.74 -0.69
N TYR A 83 4.91 5.72 -0.85
CA TYR A 83 5.20 7.14 -1.07
C TYR A 83 4.68 7.98 0.09
N PRO A 84 5.47 8.12 1.17
CA PRO A 84 4.95 8.65 2.42
C PRO A 84 4.92 10.17 2.46
N HIS A 85 5.45 10.92 1.50
CA HIS A 85 5.40 12.39 1.56
C HIS A 85 3.97 12.92 1.36
N ASN A 86 3.29 12.42 0.33
CA ASN A 86 2.04 12.99 -0.20
C ASN A 86 0.80 12.09 0.01
N ASN A 87 0.93 10.96 0.71
CA ASN A 87 -0.19 10.10 1.06
C ASN A 87 -0.18 9.77 2.56
N VAL A 88 -1.26 10.14 3.25
CA VAL A 88 -1.39 9.98 4.71
C VAL A 88 -1.45 8.51 5.11
N SER A 89 -2.14 7.67 4.34
CA SER A 89 -2.27 6.24 4.63
C SER A 89 -0.92 5.54 4.51
N GLU A 90 -0.20 5.83 3.43
CA GLU A 90 1.18 5.38 3.18
C GLU A 90 2.17 5.84 4.26
N LYS A 91 2.09 7.11 4.65
CA LYS A 91 2.89 7.67 5.76
C LYS A 91 2.60 6.99 7.08
N ARG A 92 1.31 6.75 7.39
CA ARG A 92 0.91 6.14 8.66
C ARG A 92 1.33 4.68 8.71
N VAL A 93 1.08 3.92 7.66
CA VAL A 93 1.45 2.50 7.65
C VAL A 93 2.97 2.33 7.70
N LEU A 94 3.76 3.18 7.04
CA LEU A 94 5.22 3.04 7.05
C LEU A 94 5.83 3.20 8.45
N PHE A 95 5.37 4.18 9.24
CA PHE A 95 5.98 4.52 10.54
C PHE A 95 5.18 4.01 11.75
N ALA A 96 3.96 3.52 11.54
CA ALA A 96 3.06 3.08 12.60
C ALA A 96 2.21 1.89 12.15
N THR A 97 2.85 0.90 11.49
CA THR A 97 2.24 -0.35 11.02
C THR A 97 1.36 -1.03 12.06
N GLN A 98 1.80 -1.06 13.31
CA GLN A 98 1.12 -1.67 14.45
C GLN A 98 -0.19 -0.97 14.84
N LEU A 99 -0.40 0.26 14.34
CA LEU A 99 -1.60 1.07 14.55
C LEU A 99 -2.51 1.12 13.32
N PHE A 100 -2.17 0.41 12.25
CA PHE A 100 -2.99 0.34 11.05
C PHE A 100 -4.12 -0.66 11.28
N ASP A 101 -5.21 -0.15 11.86
CA ASP A 101 -6.53 -0.75 12.05
C ASP A 101 -6.50 -2.26 12.39
N PRO A 102 -5.76 -2.66 13.44
CA PRO A 102 -5.48 -4.07 13.72
C PRO A 102 -6.77 -4.89 13.95
N ALA A 103 -7.73 -4.35 14.70
CA ALA A 103 -8.99 -5.04 15.00
C ALA A 103 -9.82 -5.31 13.73
N GLU A 104 -9.88 -4.35 12.81
CA GLU A 104 -10.62 -4.50 11.55
C GLU A 104 -9.94 -5.51 10.63
N ARG A 105 -8.60 -5.47 10.55
CA ARG A 105 -7.83 -6.41 9.76
C ARG A 105 -7.93 -7.84 10.29
N ASP A 106 -7.91 -8.02 11.61
CA ASP A 106 -8.08 -9.33 12.22
C ASP A 106 -9.50 -9.87 11.99
N ALA A 107 -10.52 -9.00 12.07
CA ALA A 107 -11.89 -9.37 11.70
C ALA A 107 -11.99 -9.79 10.22
N LEU A 108 -11.35 -9.05 9.29
CA LEU A 108 -11.33 -9.40 7.87
C LEU A 108 -10.58 -10.72 7.60
N LYS A 109 -9.44 -10.94 8.25
CA LYS A 109 -8.70 -12.22 8.14
C LYS A 109 -9.53 -13.40 8.63
N ALA A 110 -10.32 -13.22 9.69
CA ALA A 110 -11.20 -14.27 10.21
C ALA A 110 -12.35 -14.65 9.26
N LEU A 111 -12.64 -13.82 8.26
CA LEU A 111 -13.62 -14.11 7.20
C LEU A 111 -13.00 -14.89 6.02
N ALA A 112 -11.69 -15.13 6.03
CA ALA A 112 -11.05 -15.97 5.02
C ALA A 112 -11.57 -17.41 5.15
N ALA A 113 -12.17 -17.90 4.06
CA ALA A 113 -12.72 -19.23 3.93
C ALA A 113 -12.72 -19.63 2.45
N PRO A 114 -12.82 -20.94 2.11
CA PRO A 114 -12.95 -21.36 0.72
C PRO A 114 -14.06 -20.60 -0.01
N GLY A 115 -13.72 -20.03 -1.18
CA GLY A 115 -14.65 -19.24 -2.00
C GLY A 115 -14.94 -17.81 -1.50
N ALA A 116 -14.33 -17.35 -0.41
CA ALA A 116 -14.54 -15.98 0.07
C ALA A 116 -14.00 -14.94 -0.92
N VAL A 117 -14.77 -13.87 -1.12
CA VAL A 117 -14.38 -12.72 -1.95
C VAL A 117 -14.35 -11.47 -1.09
N PHE A 118 -13.18 -10.82 -1.01
CA PHE A 118 -13.04 -9.53 -0.36
C PHE A 118 -13.03 -8.41 -1.40
N LEU A 119 -13.92 -7.44 -1.21
CA LEU A 119 -14.02 -6.25 -2.06
C LEU A 119 -13.54 -5.02 -1.28
N ASP A 120 -12.37 -4.50 -1.66
CA ASP A 120 -11.70 -3.35 -1.07
C ASP A 120 -11.98 -2.10 -1.93
N ILE A 121 -13.04 -1.35 -1.59
CA ILE A 121 -13.45 -0.15 -2.33
C ILE A 121 -12.77 1.09 -1.74
N GLY A 122 -12.10 1.87 -2.60
CA GLY A 122 -11.22 2.94 -2.14
C GLY A 122 -9.92 2.37 -1.56
N ALA A 123 -9.39 1.33 -2.22
CA ALA A 123 -8.25 0.55 -1.75
C ALA A 123 -6.97 1.36 -1.56
N ASN A 124 -6.90 2.60 -2.09
CA ASN A 124 -5.70 3.42 -2.08
C ASN A 124 -4.57 2.62 -2.75
N VAL A 125 -3.42 2.42 -2.11
CA VAL A 125 -2.33 1.59 -2.61
C VAL A 125 -2.44 0.10 -2.22
N GLY A 126 -3.61 -0.35 -1.76
CA GLY A 126 -3.91 -1.75 -1.46
C GLY A 126 -3.58 -2.19 -0.03
N LEU A 127 -3.57 -1.28 0.94
CA LEU A 127 -3.10 -1.60 2.29
C LEU A 127 -3.97 -2.64 3.01
N TYR A 128 -5.31 -2.57 2.88
CA TYR A 128 -6.18 -3.60 3.45
C TYR A 128 -6.02 -4.92 2.70
N SER A 129 -6.19 -4.90 1.38
CA SER A 129 -5.99 -6.04 0.48
C SER A 129 -4.70 -6.82 0.76
N ILE A 130 -3.57 -6.12 0.86
CA ILE A 130 -2.27 -6.73 1.13
C ILE A 130 -2.20 -7.28 2.56
N SER A 131 -2.75 -6.55 3.54
CA SER A 131 -2.64 -6.92 4.94
C SER A 131 -3.43 -8.17 5.35
N VAL A 132 -4.43 -8.55 4.54
CA VAL A 132 -5.25 -9.76 4.71
C VAL A 132 -4.86 -10.86 3.71
N GLY A 133 -4.01 -10.54 2.73
CA GLY A 133 -3.69 -11.39 1.59
C GLY A 133 -3.19 -12.78 1.97
N GLU A 134 -2.35 -12.89 3.00
CA GLU A 134 -1.86 -14.19 3.49
C GLU A 134 -3.00 -15.10 4.00
N ALA A 135 -3.96 -14.54 4.75
CA ALA A 135 -5.08 -15.31 5.28
C ALA A 135 -6.02 -15.81 4.16
N PHE A 136 -6.28 -14.96 3.16
CA PHE A 136 -7.07 -15.35 1.99
C PHE A 136 -6.33 -16.39 1.16
N ALA A 137 -5.04 -16.17 0.88
CA ALA A 137 -4.20 -17.08 0.10
C ALA A 137 -4.06 -18.50 0.69
N ALA A 138 -4.39 -18.70 1.97
CA ALA A 138 -4.50 -20.03 2.57
C ALA A 138 -5.60 -20.91 1.90
N HIS A 139 -6.50 -20.29 1.14
CA HIS A 139 -7.56 -20.94 0.39
C HIS A 139 -7.47 -20.57 -1.09
N SER A 140 -7.19 -21.55 -1.96
CA SER A 140 -6.97 -21.32 -3.40
C SER A 140 -8.17 -20.76 -4.16
N GLU A 141 -9.38 -20.90 -3.60
CA GLU A 141 -10.64 -20.41 -4.19
C GLU A 141 -10.98 -18.96 -3.80
N THR A 142 -10.19 -18.34 -2.91
CA THR A 142 -10.46 -16.97 -2.51
C THR A 142 -9.96 -15.97 -3.54
N ARG A 143 -10.54 -14.77 -3.52
CA ARG A 143 -10.11 -13.64 -4.35
C ARG A 143 -10.24 -12.32 -3.60
N ILE A 144 -9.32 -11.40 -3.88
CA ILE A 144 -9.41 -10.01 -3.43
C ILE A 144 -9.61 -9.13 -4.66
N VAL A 145 -10.57 -8.22 -4.61
CA VAL A 145 -10.82 -7.20 -5.65
C VAL A 145 -10.62 -5.83 -5.02
N ALA A 146 -9.61 -5.10 -5.46
CA ALA A 146 -9.21 -3.82 -4.93
C ALA A 146 -9.50 -2.71 -5.95
N VAL A 147 -10.33 -1.74 -5.58
CA VAL A 147 -10.79 -0.69 -6.50
C VAL A 147 -10.30 0.66 -6.01
N GLU A 148 -9.55 1.37 -6.85
CA GLU A 148 -9.09 2.73 -6.59
C GLU A 148 -9.41 3.64 -7.79
N PRO A 149 -10.27 4.66 -7.62
CA PRO A 149 -10.68 5.52 -8.73
C PRO A 149 -9.58 6.48 -9.21
N HIS A 150 -8.61 6.85 -8.36
CA HIS A 150 -7.59 7.80 -8.75
C HIS A 150 -6.50 7.12 -9.60
N PRO A 151 -6.32 7.49 -10.88
CA PRO A 151 -5.49 6.71 -11.83
C PRO A 151 -4.03 6.54 -11.40
N TYR A 152 -3.43 7.56 -10.79
CA TYR A 152 -2.05 7.48 -10.29
C TYR A 152 -1.90 6.63 -9.02
N ILE A 153 -2.89 6.62 -8.13
CA ILE A 153 -2.86 5.77 -6.93
C ILE A 153 -3.20 4.32 -7.33
N TYR A 154 -4.12 4.14 -8.28
CA TYR A 154 -4.39 2.86 -8.92
C TYR A 154 -3.12 2.21 -9.50
N ARG A 155 -2.26 2.99 -10.17
CA ARG A 155 -0.97 2.46 -10.67
C ARG A 155 -0.08 1.92 -9.54
N ARG A 156 -0.03 2.63 -8.40
CA ARG A 156 0.70 2.14 -7.20
C ARG A 156 0.04 0.88 -6.61
N LEU A 157 -1.29 0.83 -6.55
CA LEU A 157 -2.04 -0.37 -6.16
C LEU A 157 -1.72 -1.57 -7.05
N ALA A 158 -1.82 -1.40 -8.37
CA ALA A 158 -1.54 -2.44 -9.35
C ALA A 158 -0.10 -2.95 -9.24
N PHE A 159 0.87 -2.04 -9.08
CA PHE A 159 2.25 -2.39 -8.81
C PHE A 159 2.39 -3.23 -7.53
N ASN A 160 1.83 -2.76 -6.41
CA ASN A 160 1.88 -3.47 -5.14
C ASN A 160 1.18 -4.84 -5.18
N ALA A 161 0.05 -4.98 -5.89
CA ALA A 161 -0.60 -6.26 -6.11
C ALA A 161 0.29 -7.22 -6.92
N ALA A 162 0.94 -6.73 -7.99
CA ALA A 162 1.84 -7.50 -8.81
C ALA A 162 3.10 -7.99 -8.06
N LEU A 163 3.55 -7.25 -7.04
CA LEU A 163 4.63 -7.70 -6.15
C LEU A 163 4.25 -8.89 -5.27
N ASN A 164 2.96 -9.17 -5.09
CA ASN A 164 2.44 -10.19 -4.18
C ASN A 164 1.46 -11.14 -4.91
N PRO A 165 1.90 -11.87 -5.95
CA PRO A 165 1.02 -12.66 -6.81
C PRO A 165 0.29 -13.78 -6.07
N ALA A 166 0.84 -14.26 -4.94
CA ALA A 166 0.24 -15.30 -4.11
C ALA A 166 -1.10 -14.88 -3.48
N TYR A 167 -1.39 -13.57 -3.38
CA TYR A 167 -2.58 -13.07 -2.68
C TYR A 167 -3.85 -12.97 -3.55
N ASN A 168 -3.75 -13.36 -4.84
CA ASN A 168 -4.88 -13.32 -5.80
C ASN A 168 -5.67 -11.99 -5.78
N ILE A 169 -4.94 -10.87 -5.78
CA ILE A 169 -5.50 -9.51 -5.80
C ILE A 169 -5.71 -9.08 -7.25
N THR A 170 -6.94 -8.72 -7.59
CA THR A 170 -7.27 -7.99 -8.83
C THR A 170 -7.35 -6.50 -8.50
N ALA A 171 -6.47 -5.71 -9.12
CA ALA A 171 -6.51 -4.25 -9.08
C ALA A 171 -7.20 -3.72 -10.34
#